data_AF-A0AAU9TKC2-F1
#
_entry.id   AF-A0AAU9TKC2-F1
#
_cell.length_a   1.000
_cell.length_b   1.000
_cell.length_c   1.000
_cell.angle_alpha   90.00
_cell.angle_beta   90.00
_cell.angle_gamma   90.00
#
_symmetry.space_group_name_H-M   'P 1'
#
loop_
_entity.id
_entity.type
_entity.pdbx_description
1 polymer ?
#
loop_
_entity_poly.entity_id
_entity_poly.type
_entity_poly.pdbx_seq_one_letter_code
_entity_poly.pdbx_strand_id
1 'polypeptide(L)'
;MLQVKRILFADIVGFTVLASQCSAQELVRLLNELFGRFDQLANDNHCLRIKILGDCYYCVSGLPEPRSDHARCTVEMGLDMIDAIA
;
A
#
# COMPACT_ATOMS: atom_id res chain seq x y z
N MET A 1 19.90 -0.85 20.01
CA MET A 1 18.85 -1.91 19.96
C MET A 1 17.52 -1.20 19.75
N LEU A 2 16.68 -1.39 18.73
CA LEU A 2 16.71 -2.01 17.40
C LEU A 2 15.81 -1.06 16.57
N GLN A 3 16.31 -0.42 15.51
CA GLN A 3 15.49 0.40 14.60
C GLN A 3 15.11 -0.44 13.38
N VAL A 4 14.58 -1.65 13.59
CA VAL A 4 14.12 -2.46 12.45
C VAL A 4 12.74 -1.95 12.05
N LYS A 5 12.69 -1.33 10.88
CA LYS A 5 11.50 -0.78 10.24
C LYS A 5 11.31 -1.56 8.97
N ARG A 6 10.09 -1.98 8.69
CA ARG A 6 9.78 -2.74 7.47
C ARG A 6 8.93 -1.88 6.57
N ILE A 7 9.40 -1.71 5.35
CA ILE A 7 8.75 -0.89 4.34
C ILE A 7 8.20 -1.85 3.29
N LEU A 8 6.98 -1.61 2.85
CA LEU A 8 6.34 -2.29 1.74
C LEU A 8 6.12 -1.28 0.61
N PHE A 9 6.45 -1.70 -0.60
CA PHE A 9 6.13 -1.00 -1.84
C PHE A 9 5.25 -1.93 -2.68
N ALA A 10 4.14 -1.39 -3.18
CA ALA A 10 3.23 -2.05 -4.11
C ALA A 10 3.03 -1.13 -5.32
N ASP A 11 3.16 -1.68 -6.52
CA ASP A 11 3.13 -0.93 -7.78
C ASP A 11 2.17 -1.58 -8.77
N ILE A 12 1.46 -0.76 -9.55
CA ILE A 12 0.46 -1.26 -10.50
C ILE A 12 1.14 -1.67 -11.79
N VAL A 13 1.18 -2.98 -12.04
CA VAL A 13 1.71 -3.51 -13.31
C VAL A 13 0.86 -3.00 -14.48
N GLY A 14 1.52 -2.38 -15.47
CA GLY A 14 0.86 -1.91 -16.69
C GLY A 14 0.14 -0.57 -16.56
N PHE A 15 0.39 0.20 -15.49
CA PHE A 15 -0.25 1.50 -15.26
C PHE A 15 -0.18 2.45 -16.45
N THR A 16 0.96 2.54 -17.16
CA THR A 16 1.09 3.41 -18.34
C THR A 16 0.05 3.08 -19.42
N VAL A 17 -0.21 1.80 -19.64
CA VAL A 17 -1.21 1.36 -20.63
C VAL A 17 -2.61 1.70 -20.13
N LEU A 18 -2.91 1.39 -18.86
CA LEU A 18 -4.19 1.71 -18.23
C LEU A 18 -4.48 3.22 -18.30
N ALA A 19 -3.52 4.04 -17.90
CA ALA A 19 -3.62 5.50 -17.92
C ALA A 19 -3.80 6.07 -19.33
N SER A 20 -3.29 5.40 -20.37
CA SER A 20 -3.50 5.81 -21.77
C SER A 20 -4.90 5.50 -22.32
N GLN A 21 -5.62 4.56 -21.68
CA GLN A 21 -6.92 4.07 -22.13
C GLN A 21 -8.09 4.66 -21.33
N CYS A 22 -7.82 5.31 -20.20
CA CYS A 22 -8.82 5.93 -19.33
C CYS A 22 -8.78 7.45 -19.44
N SER A 23 -9.92 8.11 -19.22
CA SER A 23 -9.93 9.54 -18.91
C SER A 23 -9.26 9.81 -17.56
N ALA A 24 -8.78 11.04 -17.36
CA ALA A 24 -8.17 11.45 -16.09
C ALA A 24 -9.12 11.23 -14.89
N GLN A 25 -10.42 11.46 -15.07
CA GLN A 25 -11.41 11.29 -14.01
C GLN A 25 -11.62 9.82 -13.64
N GLU A 26 -11.65 8.92 -14.63
CA GLU A 26 -11.74 7.48 -14.40
C GLU A 26 -10.50 6.94 -13.70
N LEU A 27 -9.32 7.38 -14.15
CA LEU A 27 -8.04 6.98 -13.55
C LEU A 27 -7.96 7.38 -12.08
N VAL A 28 -8.30 8.64 -11.77
CA VAL A 28 -8.34 9.13 -10.38
C VAL A 28 -9.35 8.36 -9.54
N ARG A 29 -10.52 8.04 -10.08
CA ARG A 29 -11.53 7.24 -9.37
C ARG A 29 -11.01 5.85 -9.03
N LEU A 30 -10.40 5.17 -10.01
CA LEU A 30 -9.83 3.84 -9.84
C LEU A 30 -8.69 3.83 -8.80
N LEU A 31 -7.77 4.80 -8.87
CA LEU A 31 -6.70 4.93 -7.89
C LEU A 31 -7.24 5.21 -6.48
N ASN A 32 -8.23 6.09 -6.35
CA ASN A 32 -8.84 6.39 -5.05
C ASN A 32 -9.55 5.16 -4.45
N GLU A 33 -10.25 4.37 -5.27
CA GLU A 33 -10.90 3.15 -4.81
C GLU A 33 -9.86 2.11 -4.36
N LEU A 34 -8.80 1.89 -5.15
CA LEU A 34 -7.73 0.94 -4.81
C LEU A 34 -6.97 1.37 -3.54
N PHE A 35 -6.50 2.61 -3.50
CA PHE A 35 -5.74 3.10 -2.36
C PHE A 35 -6.60 3.26 -1.11
N GLY A 36 -7.90 3.52 -1.26
CA GLY A 36 -8.84 3.47 -0.13
C GLY A 36 -8.93 2.07 0.50
N ARG A 37 -8.94 1.01 -0.32
CA ARG A 37 -8.87 -0.37 0.19
C ARG A 37 -7.54 -0.65 0.88
N PHE A 38 -6.43 -0.23 0.26
CA PHE A 38 -5.11 -0.40 0.87
C PHE A 38 -4.95 0.39 2.17
N ASP A 39 -5.56 1.56 2.30
CA ASP A 39 -5.58 2.31 3.56
C ASP A 39 -6.30 1.55 4.68
N GLN A 40 -7.41 0.88 4.36
CA GLN A 40 -8.11 0.03 5.32
C GLN A 40 -7.24 -1.15 5.74
N LEU A 41 -6.65 -1.87 4.77
CA LEU A 41 -5.74 -2.99 5.06
C LEU A 41 -4.51 -2.55 5.86
N ALA A 42 -3.97 -1.37 5.57
CA ALA A 42 -2.83 -0.82 6.31
C ALA A 42 -3.21 -0.54 7.76
N ASN A 43 -4.41 -0.01 8.02
CA ASN A 43 -4.90 0.17 9.37
C ASN A 43 -5.05 -1.17 10.11
N ASP A 44 -5.64 -2.17 9.44
CA ASP A 44 -5.89 -3.50 10.01
C ASP A 44 -4.58 -4.25 10.31
N ASN A 45 -3.57 -4.08 9.46
CA ASN A 45 -2.23 -4.65 9.60
C ASN A 45 -1.24 -3.75 10.35
N HIS A 46 -1.70 -2.68 10.99
CA HIS A 46 -0.85 -1.74 11.72
C HIS A 46 0.37 -1.22 10.94
N CYS A 47 0.13 -0.88 9.69
CA CYS A 47 1.06 -0.22 8.79
C CYS A 47 0.65 1.24 8.61
N LEU A 48 1.61 2.15 8.72
CA LEU A 48 1.41 3.56 8.43
C LEU A 48 1.66 3.81 6.94
N ARG A 49 0.65 4.29 6.22
CA ARG A 49 0.87 4.84 4.87
C ARG A 49 1.81 6.04 4.97
N ILE A 50 2.88 6.04 4.17
CA ILE A 50 3.79 7.18 4.11
C ILE A 50 3.31 8.19 3.08
N LYS A 51 3.14 7.76 1.83
CA LYS A 51 2.67 8.60 0.72
C LYS A 51 2.37 7.74 -0.52
N ILE A 52 1.79 8.35 -1.53
CA ILE A 52 1.55 7.78 -2.86
C ILE A 52 2.47 8.50 -3.86
N LEU A 53 3.13 7.74 -4.73
CA LEU A 53 3.95 8.26 -5.81
C LEU A 53 3.43 7.71 -7.14
N GLY A 54 2.52 8.45 -7.77
CA GLY A 54 1.84 8.00 -8.97
C GLY A 54 0.95 6.78 -8.67
N ASP A 55 1.29 5.67 -9.26
CA ASP A 55 0.68 4.34 -9.13
C ASP A 55 1.29 3.47 -8.02
N CYS A 56 2.38 3.93 -7.41
CA CYS A 56 3.02 3.22 -6.31
C CYS A 56 2.42 3.60 -4.95
N TYR A 57 1.99 2.58 -4.20
CA TYR A 57 1.59 2.67 -2.80
C TYR A 57 2.72 2.18 -1.89
N TYR A 58 3.03 2.91 -0.81
CA TYR A 58 4.00 2.43 0.17
C TYR A 58 3.64 2.77 1.61
N CYS A 59 3.89 1.80 2.48
CA CYS A 59 3.61 1.87 3.91
C CYS A 59 4.78 1.30 4.72
N VAL A 60 4.79 1.62 6.01
CA VAL A 60 5.82 1.18 6.96
C VAL A 60 5.18 0.59 8.21
N SER A 61 5.79 -0.44 8.78
CA SER A 61 5.44 -0.93 10.11
C SER A 61 6.58 -0.68 11.10
N GLY A 62 6.22 -0.37 12.35
CA GLY A 62 7.15 0.01 13.42
C GLY A 62 7.52 1.49 13.46
N LEU A 63 6.66 2.36 12.90
CA LEU A 63 6.73 3.80 13.02
C LEU A 63 5.31 4.41 13.15
N PRO A 64 5.15 5.52 13.91
CA PRO A 64 6.16 6.15 14.76
C PRO A 64 6.49 5.31 16.01
N GLU A 65 5.59 4.45 16.45
CA GLU A 65 5.76 3.55 17.58
C GLU A 65 6.48 2.24 17.15
N PRO A 66 7.61 1.91 17.80
CA PRO A 66 8.26 0.62 17.59
C PRO A 66 7.36 -0.53 18.02
N ARG A 67 7.39 -1.64 17.26
CA ARG A 67 6.67 -2.88 17.59
C ARG A 67 7.51 -4.09 17.23
N SER A 68 7.42 -5.17 18.01
CA SER A 68 8.24 -6.37 17.80
C SER A 68 7.79 -7.22 16.62
N ASP A 69 6.52 -7.13 16.23
CA ASP A 69 5.89 -7.89 15.15
C ASP A 69 5.82 -7.12 13.82
N HIS A 70 6.56 -6.01 13.68
CA HIS A 70 6.54 -5.13 12.49
C HIS A 70 6.72 -5.93 11.18
N ALA A 71 7.53 -7.00 11.20
CA ALA A 71 7.84 -7.78 10.02
C ALA A 71 6.68 -8.70 9.62
N ARG A 72 5.97 -9.24 10.60
CA ARG A 72 4.76 -10.03 10.36
C ARG A 72 3.66 -9.14 9.79
N CYS A 73 3.39 -8.01 10.44
CA CYS A 73 2.43 -7.00 9.98
C CYS A 73 2.68 -6.57 8.53
N THR A 74 3.93 -6.30 8.15
CA THR A 74 4.26 -5.92 6.76
C THR A 74 4.05 -7.06 5.76
N VAL A 75 4.29 -8.31 6.15
CA VAL A 75 4.06 -9.47 5.27
C VAL A 75 2.56 -9.77 5.15
N GLU A 76 1.82 -9.75 6.26
CA GLU A 76 0.35 -9.90 6.28
C GLU A 76 -0.32 -8.82 5.43
N MET A 77 0.12 -7.57 5.55
CA MET A 77 -0.30 -6.47 4.67
C MET A 77 -0.12 -6.80 3.18
N GLY A 78 1.03 -7.36 2.81
CA GLY A 78 1.32 -7.71 1.42
C GLY A 78 0.45 -8.87 0.91
N LEU A 79 0.14 -9.84 1.77
CA LEU A 79 -0.78 -10.93 1.43
C LEU A 79 -2.21 -10.42 1.27
N ASP A 80 -2.69 -9.59 2.19
CA ASP A 80 -4.03 -9.00 2.12
C ASP A 80 -4.17 -8.09 0.89
N MET A 81 -3.10 -7.38 0.49
CA MET A 81 -3.10 -6.61 -0.75
C MET A 81 -3.29 -7.50 -1.98
N ILE A 82 -2.68 -8.70 -2.00
CA ILE A 82 -2.85 -9.67 -3.08
C ILE A 82 -4.30 -10.18 -3.10
N ASP A 83 -4.85 -10.52 -1.94
CA ASP A 83 -6.23 -11.00 -1.83
C ASP A 83 -7.27 -9.93 -2.20
N ALA A 84 -6.97 -8.64 -1.94
CA ALA A 84 -7.86 -7.53 -2.27
C ALA A 84 -7.88 -7.15 -3.76
N ILE A 85 -6.90 -7.63 -4.55
CA ILE A 85 -6.82 -7.41 -6.00
C ILE A 85 -7.09 -8.68 -6.82
N ALA A 86 -7.19 -9.85 -6.18
CA ALA A 86 -7.57 -11.12 -6.78
C ALA A 86 -9.08 -11.18 -7.07
#